data_AF-A0A0F9BA90-F1
#
_entry.id   AF-A0A0F9BA90-F1
#
_cell.length_a   1.000
_cell.length_b   1.000
_cell.length_c   1.000
_cell.angle_alpha   90.00
_cell.angle_beta   90.00
_cell.angle_gamma   90.00
#
_symmetry.space_group_name_H-M   'P 1'
#
loop_
_entity.id
_entity.type
_entity.pdbx_description
1 polymer ?
#
loop_
_entity_poly.entity_id
_entity_poly.type
_entity_poly.pdbx_seq_one_letter_code
_entity_poly.pdbx_strand_id
1 'polypeptide(L)'
;MEKEFNAWIILDWRYGNMRILKKTRQVEKIKKQLRPSEIIIDFDLKVKVPEFPIIKAKGEIELPEAKVKEILINSLENNED
;
A
#
# COMPACT_ATOMS: atom_id res chain seq x y z
N MET A 1 -4.07 25.10 11.22
CA MET A 1 -4.94 24.60 10.15
C MET A 1 -4.71 23.09 10.03
N GLU A 2 -5.76 22.29 9.98
CA GLU A 2 -5.67 20.82 9.88
C GLU A 2 -6.09 20.37 8.48
N LYS A 3 -5.43 19.35 7.93
CA LYS A 3 -5.78 18.77 6.62
C LYS A 3 -5.68 17.25 6.66
N GLU A 4 -6.67 16.60 6.08
CA GLU A 4 -6.76 15.15 5.96
C GLU A 4 -6.29 14.71 4.57
N PHE A 5 -5.51 13.64 4.55
CA PHE A 5 -4.99 13.00 3.36
C PHE A 5 -5.42 11.55 3.37
N ASN A 6 -6.25 11.18 2.40
CA ASN A 6 -6.77 9.83 2.29
C ASN A 6 -6.29 9.24 0.96
N ALA A 7 -5.59 8.11 1.06
CA ALA A 7 -5.01 7.44 -0.09
C ALA A 7 -5.06 5.92 0.05
N TRP A 8 -4.83 5.22 -1.05
CA TRP A 8 -4.46 3.83 -1.06
C TRP A 8 -2.97 3.74 -1.35
N ILE A 9 -2.22 3.06 -0.49
CA ILE A 9 -0.82 2.73 -0.77
C ILE A 9 -0.80 1.31 -1.30
N ILE A 10 -0.24 1.12 -2.49
CA ILE A 10 -0.03 -0.20 -3.06
C ILE A 10 1.46 -0.50 -2.96
N LEU A 11 1.80 -1.54 -2.21
CA LEU A 11 3.15 -2.06 -2.08
C LEU A 11 3.33 -3.25 -3.00
N ASP A 12 4.39 -3.26 -3.79
CA ASP A 12 4.81 -4.43 -4.55
C ASP A 12 5.85 -5.21 -3.76
N TRP A 13 5.43 -6.34 -3.18
CA TRP A 13 6.30 -7.15 -2.33
C TRP A 13 7.52 -7.71 -3.07
N ARG A 14 7.40 -7.97 -4.38
CA ARG A 14 8.48 -8.59 -5.15
C ARG A 14 9.66 -7.64 -5.36
N TYR A 15 9.38 -6.35 -5.56
CA TYR A 15 10.40 -5.38 -5.96
C TYR A 15 10.64 -4.29 -4.92
N GLY A 16 9.88 -4.25 -3.81
CA GLY A 16 9.98 -3.20 -2.79
C GLY A 16 9.49 -1.83 -3.26
N ASN A 17 8.81 -1.77 -4.40
CA ASN A 17 8.26 -0.53 -4.95
C ASN A 17 6.93 -0.18 -4.28
N MET A 18 6.60 1.11 -4.23
CA MET A 18 5.30 1.57 -3.79
C MET A 18 4.69 2.59 -4.75
N ARG A 19 3.36 2.62 -4.82
CA ARG A 19 2.61 3.68 -5.48
C ARG A 19 1.46 4.15 -4.60
N ILE A 20 1.16 5.44 -4.67
CA ILE A 20 0.09 6.07 -3.92
C ILE A 20 -1.02 6.43 -4.90
N LEU A 21 -2.23 5.95 -4.64
CA LEU A 21 -3.42 6.29 -5.40
C LEU A 21 -4.37 7.11 -4.54
N LYS A 22 -4.95 8.17 -5.11
CA LYS A 22 -6.02 8.91 -4.43
C LYS A 22 -7.21 7.98 -4.18
N LYS A 23 -7.83 8.05 -3.00
CA LYS A 23 -9.11 7.35 -2.78
C LYS A 23 -10.15 7.90 -3.74
N THR A 24 -10.58 7.09 -4.71
CA THR A 24 -11.66 7.38 -5.63
C THR A 24 -12.74 6.30 -5.49
N ARG A 25 -13.94 6.51 -6.05
CA ARG A 25 -15.03 5.53 -6.03
C ARG A 25 -14.74 4.22 -6.80
N GLN A 26 -13.57 4.09 -7.45
CA GLN A 26 -13.22 2.95 -8.31
C GLN A 26 -12.39 1.87 -7.59
N VAL A 27 -12.47 1.78 -6.25
CA VAL A 27 -11.72 0.80 -5.44
C VAL A 27 -11.91 -0.62 -5.91
N GLU A 28 -13.13 -1.02 -6.29
CA GLU A 28 -13.39 -2.38 -6.76
C GLU A 28 -12.66 -2.72 -8.06
N LYS A 29 -12.52 -1.74 -8.96
CA LYS A 29 -11.74 -1.94 -10.19
C LYS A 29 -10.25 -2.06 -9.88
N ILE A 30 -9.74 -1.26 -8.94
CA ILE A 30 -8.35 -1.33 -8.50
C ILE A 30 -8.07 -2.70 -7.88
N LYS A 31 -8.95 -3.18 -6.99
CA LYS A 31 -8.80 -4.51 -6.36
C LYS A 31 -8.75 -5.64 -7.39
N LYS A 32 -9.53 -5.56 -8.47
CA LYS A 32 -9.50 -6.55 -9.57
C LYS A 32 -8.23 -6.48 -10.42
N GLN A 33 -7.52 -5.35 -10.42
CA GLN A 33 -6.28 -5.16 -11.17
C GLN A 33 -5.02 -5.38 -10.31
N LEU A 34 -5.18 -5.64 -9.01
CA LEU A 34 -4.05 -5.91 -8.15
C LEU A 34 -3.43 -7.25 -8.53
N ARG A 35 -2.11 -7.23 -8.68
CA ARG A 35 -1.34 -8.47 -8.80
C ARG A 35 -1.35 -9.20 -7.45
N PRO A 36 -1.20 -10.53 -7.43
CA PRO A 36 -1.17 -11.27 -6.17
C PRO A 36 -0.05 -10.83 -5.20
N SER A 37 1.08 -10.35 -5.76
CA SER A 37 2.21 -9.80 -5.01
C SER A 37 1.99 -8.37 -4.50
N GLU A 38 0.89 -7.72 -4.89
CA GLU A 38 0.58 -6.37 -4.46
C GLU A 38 -0.28 -6.39 -3.18
N ILE A 39 0.14 -5.58 -2.22
CA ILE A 39 -0.56 -5.36 -0.96
C ILE A 39 -1.18 -3.97 -1.03
N ILE A 40 -2.48 -3.88 -0.79
CA ILE A 40 -3.20 -2.62 -0.72
C ILE A 40 -3.40 -2.21 0.74
N ILE A 41 -2.94 -1.02 1.08
CA ILE A 41 -3.08 -0.41 2.40
C ILE A 41 -4.04 0.75 2.28
N ASP A 42 -5.06 0.71 3.12
CA ASP A 42 -5.95 1.83 3.31
C ASP A 42 -5.28 2.85 4.25
N PHE A 43 -4.94 4.03 3.75
CA PHE A 43 -4.13 5.02 4.46
C PHE A 43 -4.89 6.33 4.65
N ASP A 44 -5.07 6.72 5.91
CA ASP A 44 -5.61 8.01 6.31
C ASP A 44 -4.60 8.73 7.21
N LEU A 45 -4.20 9.94 6.81
CA LEU A 45 -3.22 10.75 7.53
C LEU A 45 -3.79 12.14 7.81
N LYS A 46 -3.85 12.48 9.09
CA LYS A 46 -4.21 13.82 9.54
C LYS A 46 -2.95 14.63 9.82
N VAL A 47 -2.73 15.68 9.05
CA VAL A 47 -1.56 16.57 9.20
C VAL A 47 -2.01 17.89 9.81
N LYS A 48 -1.35 18.27 10.92
CA LYS A 48 -1.37 19.64 11.43
C LYS A 48 -0.23 20.38 10.76
N VAL A 49 -0.51 21.53 10.13
CA VAL A 49 0.51 22.31 9.41
C VAL A 49 1.71 22.59 10.32
N PRO A 50 2.90 22.02 10.04
CA PRO A 50 4.08 22.29 10.82
C PRO A 50 4.76 23.57 10.32
N GLU A 51 5.44 24.28 11.21
CA GLU A 51 6.22 25.48 10.90
C GLU A 51 7.57 25.15 10.22
N PHE A 52 7.87 23.86 10.01
CA PHE A 52 9.17 23.36 9.55
C PHE A 52 9.13 22.83 8.09
N PRO A 53 10.26 22.90 7.35
CA PRO A 53 10.29 22.65 5.91
C PRO A 53 10.22 21.16 5.51
N ILE A 54 10.55 20.21 6.41
CA ILE A 54 10.60 18.77 6.06
C ILE A 54 9.97 17.93 7.19
N ILE A 55 9.05 17.04 6.81
CA ILE A 55 8.35 16.13 7.72
C ILE A 55 8.83 14.71 7.43
N LYS A 56 9.34 14.00 8.44
CA LYS A 56 9.67 12.56 8.35
C LYS A 56 8.57 11.75 9.02
N ALA A 57 7.89 10.89 8.26
CA ALA A 57 6.94 9.91 8.79
C ALA A 57 7.56 8.51 8.70
N LYS A 58 7.45 7.74 9.79
CA LYS A 58 7.78 6.31 9.82
C LYS A 58 6.54 5.55 10.30
N GLY A 59 6.27 4.41 9.68
CA GLY A 59 5.21 3.51 10.07
C GLY A 59 5.67 2.07 9.92
N GLU A 60 5.16 1.21 10.78
CA GLU A 60 5.30 -0.23 10.68
C GLU A 60 3.90 -0.80 10.45
N ILE A 61 3.80 -1.79 9.55
CA ILE A 61 2.54 -2.44 9.22
C ILE A 61 2.70 -3.94 9.37
N GLU A 62 1.74 -4.55 10.06
CA GLU A 62 1.66 -6.00 10.19
C GLU A 62 0.74 -6.57 9.11
N LEU A 63 1.20 -7.65 8.47
CA LEU A 63 0.45 -8.32 7.42
C LEU A 63 -0.26 -9.55 7.96
N PRO A 64 -1.56 -9.76 7.64
CA PRO A 64 -2.24 -11.00 7.97
C PRO A 64 -1.56 -12.20 7.32
N GLU A 65 -1.45 -13.31 8.06
CA GLU A 65 -0.78 -14.53 7.60
C GLU A 65 -1.34 -15.06 6.28
N ALA A 66 -2.67 -14.98 6.09
CA ALA A 66 -3.33 -15.38 4.85
C ALA A 66 -2.78 -14.62 3.63
N LYS A 67 -2.50 -13.31 3.77
CA LYS A 67 -1.95 -12.50 2.71
C LYS A 67 -0.50 -12.85 2.41
N VAL A 68 0.27 -13.20 3.44
CA VAL A 68 1.65 -13.69 3.27
C VAL A 68 1.66 -15.01 2.49
N LYS A 69 0.76 -15.95 2.81
CA LYS A 69 0.65 -17.23 2.09
C LYS A 69 0.33 -17.04 0.61
N GLU A 70 -0.61 -16.17 0.27
CA GLU A 70 -0.92 -15.83 -1.12
C GLU A 70 0.32 -15.34 -1.87
N ILE A 71 1.08 -14.42 -1.27
CA ILE A 71 2.28 -13.84 -1.90
C ILE A 71 3.36 -14.91 -2.10
N LEU A 72 3.55 -15.81 -1.13
CA LEU A 72 4.56 -16.86 -1.18
C LEU A 72 4.23 -17.93 -2.24
N ILE A 73 2.98 -18.40 -2.29
CA ILE A 73 2.53 -19.38 -3.29
C ILE A 73 2.81 -18.85 -4.71
N ASN A 74 2.40 -17.61 -4.98
CA ASN A 74 2.63 -16.99 -6.29
C ASN A 74 4.12 -16.75 -6.59
N SER A 75 4.99 -16.64 -5.58
CA SER A 75 6.42 -16.40 -5.80
C SER A 75 7.16 -17.68 -6.16
N LEU A 76 6.68 -18.85 -5.71
CA LEU A 76 7.25 -20.14 -6.06
C LEU A 76 6.92 -20.53 -7.51
N GLU A 77 5.68 -20.28 -7.96
CA GLU A 77 5.24 -20.59 -9.34
C GLU A 77 5.96 -19.78 -10.42
N ASN A 78 6.56 -18.63 -10.10
CA ASN A 78 7.26 -17.79 -11.08
C ASN A 78 8.78 -18.07 -11.17
N ASN A 79 9.29 -19.04 -10.41
CA ASN A 79 10.71 -19.45 -10.45
C ASN A 79 10.91 -20.80 -11.17
N GLU A 80 9.86 -21.38 -11.76
CA GLU A 80 9.91 -22.64 -12.53
C GLU A 80 9.91 -22.42 -14.06
N ASP A 81 9.96 -21.17 -14.54
CA ASP A 81 10.12 -20.80 -15.96
C ASP A 81 11.55 -20.29 -16.26
#